data_AF-A0A931U3I2-F1
#
_entry.id   AF-A0A931U3I2-F1
#
_cell.length_a   1.000
_cell.length_b   1.000
_cell.length_c   1.000
_cell.angle_alpha   90.00
_cell.angle_beta   90.00
_cell.angle_gamma   90.00
#
_symmetry.space_group_name_H-M   'P 1'
#
loop_
_entity.id
_entity.type
_entity.pdbx_description
1 polymer ?
#
loop_
_entity_poly.entity_id
_entity_poly.type
_entity_poly.pdbx_seq_one_letter_code
_entity_poly.pdbx_strand_id
1 'polypeptide(L)'
;MAGTTVAWRTPDEFARVTLGSLGPGQRGLAFVFDPELLLSWPEDGSASITDAAEHVWRVLSYRGNDMALRARFEPGRSTVIWVRPRLLEGAESMDLTTLAEFVAQADAFVDASLAGMLGALLPGVPLPPEIAAWAKQAHEDPPGFARALGRVLKYRGKPVSRRHVLAAAVCQASARVEPAQAWLDGDSLPALLSSYLGLLATDRTERFRIAAGVAFQHVASLVGAPTASLKPPEVARLLAKFSADNLLDQFYVLAAARRHGVPSPIAAMANQGLAAPELTSAIGAEPGLSPILIDTVGHLNRDVATLEMVARDAERRLDLARLRQLQSLLAARAEDWAREPVAGVRIALLATVVEGKDFARDDLLPAPVEAPVGSPRAVKAAEGLAYLAKVMASYSTVPERVPEAASLDLEGLFDTYTRDLAAAEYDFVYAQHGLQSLVPFLGEQKKLSARLEALRLRCEATISVLDARLAELLQNNPALLASSPRSIHRWLPNRVVPCVQSEPGRRVWLLVFDGLRWDLWDRVLRRELEEAGWEVGVEGVLWCLPTETAICRRAL
;
A
#
# COMPACT_ATOMS: atom_id res chain seq x y z
N MET A 1 -5.31 -25.22 33.15
CA MET A 1 -6.20 -26.25 32.55
C MET A 1 -6.00 -26.22 31.06
N ALA A 2 -5.21 -27.16 30.52
CA ALA A 2 -5.04 -27.33 29.08
C ALA A 2 -6.27 -28.09 28.57
N GLY A 3 -7.33 -27.34 28.23
CA GLY A 3 -8.52 -27.92 27.63
C GLY A 3 -8.14 -28.52 26.28
N THR A 4 -8.45 -29.80 26.09
CA THR A 4 -8.38 -30.50 24.82
C THR A 4 -9.17 -29.69 23.80
N THR A 5 -8.47 -28.93 22.96
CA THR A 5 -9.07 -28.11 21.91
C THR A 5 -9.89 -29.03 21.03
N VAL A 6 -11.22 -28.94 21.10
CA VAL A 6 -12.11 -29.86 20.40
C VAL A 6 -11.86 -29.71 18.90
N ALA A 7 -11.48 -30.81 18.26
CA ALA A 7 -11.04 -30.88 16.87
C ALA A 7 -12.24 -31.13 15.94
N TRP A 8 -13.08 -30.11 15.77
CA TRP A 8 -14.06 -30.08 14.68
C TRP A 8 -13.88 -28.80 13.87
N ARG A 9 -14.13 -28.91 12.57
CA ARG A 9 -13.96 -27.86 11.55
C ARG A 9 -15.28 -27.47 10.90
N THR A 10 -16.26 -28.37 10.91
CA THR A 10 -17.56 -28.17 10.28
C THR A 10 -18.70 -28.37 11.29
N PRO A 11 -19.90 -27.82 11.01
CA PRO A 11 -21.10 -28.11 11.81
C PRO A 11 -21.40 -29.61 11.93
N ASP A 12 -21.22 -30.36 10.84
CA ASP A 12 -21.36 -31.81 10.81
C ASP A 12 -20.40 -32.52 11.78
N GLU A 13 -19.12 -32.14 11.77
CA GLU A 13 -18.12 -32.69 12.69
C GLU A 13 -18.45 -32.33 14.14
N PHE A 14 -18.92 -31.11 14.41
CA PHE A 14 -19.37 -30.71 15.74
C PHE A 14 -20.47 -31.62 16.27
N ALA A 15 -21.51 -31.87 15.47
CA ALA A 15 -22.61 -32.74 15.86
C ALA A 15 -22.13 -34.18 16.09
N ARG A 16 -21.28 -34.72 15.21
CA ARG A 16 -20.71 -36.08 15.35
C ARG A 16 -19.80 -36.22 16.57
N VAL A 17 -18.96 -35.22 16.86
CA VAL A 17 -18.08 -35.24 18.05
C VAL A 17 -18.93 -35.16 19.32
N THR A 18 -19.95 -34.30 19.33
CA THR A 18 -20.83 -34.15 20.49
C THR A 18 -21.62 -35.44 20.76
N LEU A 19 -22.19 -36.07 19.73
CA LEU A 19 -22.86 -37.37 19.84
C LEU A 19 -21.90 -38.49 20.27
N GLY A 20 -20.69 -38.54 19.71
CA GLY A 20 -19.68 -39.53 20.06
C GLY A 20 -19.17 -39.43 21.50
N SER A 21 -19.32 -38.25 22.13
CA SER A 21 -18.97 -38.03 23.54
C SER A 21 -19.95 -38.66 24.54
N LEU A 22 -21.13 -39.10 24.07
CA LEU A 22 -22.12 -39.78 24.90
C LEU A 22 -21.61 -41.16 25.33
N GLY A 23 -21.84 -41.51 26.59
CA GLY A 23 -21.45 -42.81 27.14
C GLY A 23 -22.19 -43.96 26.45
N PRO A 24 -21.68 -45.21 26.47
CA PRO A 24 -22.31 -46.34 25.78
C PRO A 24 -23.77 -46.61 26.17
N GLY A 25 -24.16 -46.26 27.41
CA GLY A 25 -25.56 -46.36 27.89
C GLY A 25 -26.45 -45.16 27.58
N GLN A 26 -25.94 -44.15 26.89
CA GLN A 26 -26.61 -42.86 26.57
C GLN A 26 -26.72 -42.66 25.05
N ARG A 27 -26.86 -43.75 24.29
CA ARG A 27 -26.87 -43.74 22.82
C ARG A 27 -28.18 -44.25 22.23
N GLY A 28 -29.28 -44.08 22.95
CA GLY A 28 -30.62 -44.46 22.49
C GLY A 28 -31.27 -43.38 21.63
N LEU A 29 -31.38 -42.15 22.16
CA LEU A 29 -32.10 -41.06 21.52
C LEU A 29 -31.40 -39.72 21.76
N ALA A 30 -31.14 -38.96 20.70
CA ALA A 30 -30.61 -37.61 20.82
C ALA A 30 -31.42 -36.61 19.98
N PHE A 31 -31.53 -35.38 20.46
CA PHE A 31 -32.05 -34.26 19.70
C PHE A 31 -30.90 -33.40 19.19
N VAL A 32 -30.94 -33.02 17.91
CA VAL A 32 -29.97 -32.09 17.32
C VAL A 32 -30.74 -30.91 16.75
N PHE A 33 -30.54 -29.73 17.33
CA PHE A 33 -31.20 -28.49 16.93
C PHE A 33 -30.36 -27.75 15.91
N ASP A 34 -30.90 -27.54 14.72
CA ASP A 34 -30.23 -26.87 13.62
C ASP A 34 -31.12 -25.76 13.05
N PRO A 35 -31.28 -24.64 13.80
CA PRO A 35 -32.18 -23.57 13.41
C PRO A 35 -31.70 -22.80 12.17
N GLU A 36 -30.40 -22.79 11.88
CA GLU A 36 -29.84 -22.11 10.69
C GLU A 36 -29.54 -23.03 9.50
N LEU A 37 -29.92 -24.31 9.58
CA LEU A 37 -29.72 -25.32 8.51
C LEU A 37 -28.24 -25.49 8.13
N LEU A 38 -27.38 -25.58 9.14
CA LEU A 38 -25.93 -25.69 9.00
C LEU A 38 -25.45 -27.12 8.75
N LEU A 39 -26.27 -28.13 9.09
CA LEU A 39 -25.92 -29.54 8.91
C LEU A 39 -26.26 -30.02 7.50
N SER A 40 -25.35 -30.80 6.90
CA SER A 40 -25.50 -31.33 5.53
C SER A 40 -26.13 -32.74 5.50
N TRP A 41 -27.01 -33.06 6.45
CA TRP A 41 -27.58 -34.42 6.59
C TRP A 41 -28.69 -34.70 5.56
N PRO A 42 -28.83 -35.96 5.07
CA PRO A 42 -29.87 -36.31 4.11
C PRO A 42 -31.29 -36.28 4.73
N GLU A 43 -32.27 -35.77 3.98
CA GLU A 43 -33.63 -35.50 4.47
C GLU A 43 -34.60 -36.67 4.32
N ASP A 44 -34.28 -37.63 3.46
CA ASP A 44 -35.15 -38.76 3.13
C ASP A 44 -35.35 -39.72 4.34
N GLY A 45 -34.57 -39.53 5.41
CA GLY A 45 -34.46 -40.36 6.62
C GLY A 45 -34.35 -41.85 6.34
N SER A 46 -33.74 -42.19 5.20
CA SER A 46 -32.88 -43.35 5.04
C SER A 46 -31.47 -43.06 5.58
N ALA A 47 -31.17 -41.78 5.82
CA ALA A 47 -29.94 -41.27 6.39
C ALA A 47 -29.53 -41.95 7.70
N SER A 48 -28.30 -42.43 7.72
CA SER A 48 -27.54 -42.65 8.94
C SER A 48 -26.32 -41.74 8.98
N ILE A 49 -25.90 -41.38 10.18
CA ILE A 49 -24.63 -40.70 10.42
C ILE A 49 -23.80 -41.55 11.36
N THR A 50 -22.49 -41.60 11.13
CA THR A 50 -21.54 -42.20 12.05
C THR A 50 -20.95 -41.09 12.92
N ASP A 51 -21.07 -41.21 14.24
CA ASP A 51 -20.45 -40.27 15.17
C ASP A 51 -18.94 -40.49 15.31
N ALA A 52 -18.26 -39.65 16.09
CA ALA A 52 -16.81 -39.73 16.25
C ALA A 52 -16.32 -40.99 17.01
N ALA A 53 -17.24 -41.76 17.60
CA ALA A 53 -16.97 -43.02 18.29
C ALA A 53 -17.39 -44.24 17.44
N GLU A 54 -17.49 -44.06 16.12
CA GLU A 54 -17.89 -45.09 15.13
C GLU A 54 -19.29 -45.66 15.37
N HIS A 55 -20.15 -44.96 16.13
CA HIS A 55 -21.51 -45.39 16.40
C HIS A 55 -22.47 -44.82 15.36
N VAL A 56 -23.31 -45.69 14.81
CA VAL A 56 -24.24 -45.36 13.73
C VAL A 56 -25.58 -44.90 14.31
N TRP A 57 -25.94 -43.66 14.01
CA TRP A 57 -27.22 -43.08 14.36
C TRP A 57 -28.14 -43.05 13.14
N ARG A 58 -29.38 -43.46 13.31
CA ARG A 58 -30.44 -43.18 12.33
C ARG A 58 -30.88 -41.73 12.48
N VAL A 59 -30.98 -40.98 11.38
CA VAL A 59 -31.42 -39.58 11.42
C VAL A 59 -32.88 -39.46 10.99
N LEU A 60 -33.71 -38.88 11.85
CA LEU A 60 -35.09 -38.52 11.57
C LEU A 60 -35.23 -36.99 11.54
N SER A 61 -35.46 -36.44 10.35
CA SER A 61 -35.74 -35.01 10.17
C SER A 61 -37.12 -34.66 10.75
N TYR A 62 -37.16 -33.67 11.63
CA TYR A 62 -38.37 -33.15 12.26
C TYR A 62 -38.55 -31.67 11.94
N ARG A 63 -39.72 -31.36 11.35
CA ARG A 63 -40.14 -30.00 10.94
C ARG A 63 -41.51 -29.62 11.54
N GLY A 64 -41.81 -30.09 12.74
CA GLY A 64 -43.12 -29.87 13.38
C GLY A 64 -44.23 -30.78 12.85
N ASN A 65 -43.93 -31.99 12.38
CA ASN A 65 -44.93 -33.00 12.00
C ASN A 65 -44.76 -34.26 12.87
N ASP A 66 -45.46 -34.28 13.99
CA ASP A 66 -45.29 -35.32 15.00
C ASP A 66 -45.78 -36.69 14.53
N MET A 67 -46.84 -36.72 13.71
CA MET A 67 -47.37 -37.97 13.17
C MET A 67 -46.34 -38.65 12.26
N ALA A 68 -45.68 -37.86 11.39
CA ALA A 68 -44.63 -38.39 10.52
C ALA A 68 -43.41 -38.87 11.33
N LEU A 69 -43.03 -38.16 12.39
CA LEU A 69 -41.94 -38.57 13.28
C LEU A 69 -42.28 -39.90 13.98
N ARG A 70 -43.46 -39.98 14.62
CA ARG A 70 -43.91 -41.18 15.34
C ARG A 70 -44.05 -42.40 14.43
N ALA A 71 -44.53 -42.22 13.20
CA ALA A 71 -44.65 -43.31 12.24
C ALA A 71 -43.29 -43.89 11.81
N ARG A 72 -42.21 -43.10 11.90
CA ARG A 72 -40.87 -43.47 11.46
C ARG A 72 -39.94 -43.89 12.61
N PHE A 73 -40.29 -43.53 13.85
CA PHE A 73 -39.51 -43.84 15.03
C PHE A 73 -39.60 -45.33 15.39
N GLU A 74 -38.46 -45.94 15.67
CA GLU A 74 -38.36 -47.34 16.06
C GLU A 74 -37.70 -47.45 17.45
N PRO A 75 -38.43 -47.85 18.49
CA PRO A 75 -37.87 -48.03 19.83
C PRO A 75 -36.69 -49.00 19.83
N GLY A 76 -35.66 -48.69 20.63
CA GLY A 76 -34.46 -49.52 20.77
C GLY A 76 -33.40 -49.34 19.69
N ARG A 77 -33.66 -48.53 18.66
CA ARG A 77 -32.62 -48.10 17.70
C ARG A 77 -32.07 -46.72 18.07
N SER A 78 -30.75 -46.61 18.03
CA SER A 78 -30.04 -45.33 18.18
C SER A 78 -30.50 -44.31 17.14
N THR A 79 -31.21 -43.28 17.60
CA THR A 79 -31.90 -42.34 16.73
C THR A 79 -31.53 -40.90 17.09
N VAL A 80 -31.23 -40.09 16.08
CA VAL A 80 -31.13 -38.64 16.17
C VAL A 80 -32.40 -38.03 15.59
N ILE A 81 -33.12 -37.25 16.39
CA ILE A 81 -34.17 -36.36 15.93
C ILE A 81 -33.52 -35.03 15.55
N TRP A 82 -33.36 -34.81 14.24
CA TRP A 82 -32.82 -33.58 13.69
C TRP A 82 -33.92 -32.54 13.56
N VAL A 83 -33.95 -31.59 14.49
CA VAL A 83 -34.95 -30.52 14.59
C VAL A 83 -34.49 -29.32 13.78
N ARG A 84 -35.31 -28.92 12.80
CA ARG A 84 -34.97 -27.84 11.86
C ARG A 84 -36.21 -27.05 11.42
N PRO A 85 -36.08 -25.77 11.05
CA PRO A 85 -37.22 -24.91 10.73
C PRO A 85 -38.00 -25.40 9.49
N ARG A 86 -39.26 -24.97 9.40
CA ARG A 86 -40.08 -25.14 8.20
C ARG A 86 -39.57 -24.19 7.11
N LEU A 87 -39.43 -24.67 5.87
CA LEU A 87 -38.83 -23.89 4.78
C LEU A 87 -39.70 -22.72 4.28
N LEU A 88 -40.99 -22.70 4.62
CA LEU A 88 -41.99 -21.79 4.03
C LEU A 88 -42.64 -20.82 5.03
N GLU A 89 -42.57 -21.12 6.32
CA GLU A 89 -43.05 -20.26 7.41
C GLU A 89 -41.77 -19.68 8.03
N GLY A 90 -41.75 -18.40 8.38
CA GLY A 90 -40.53 -17.72 8.87
C GLY A 90 -39.97 -18.33 10.17
N ALA A 91 -39.23 -17.54 10.95
CA ALA A 91 -38.72 -17.97 12.25
C ALA A 91 -39.85 -18.15 13.30
N GLU A 92 -40.79 -19.06 13.06
CA GLU A 92 -41.76 -19.49 14.06
C GLU A 92 -41.09 -20.44 15.04
N SER A 93 -41.36 -20.23 16.33
CA SER A 93 -40.91 -21.15 17.38
C SER A 93 -41.52 -22.53 17.15
N MET A 94 -40.68 -23.56 17.05
CA MET A 94 -41.16 -24.94 16.97
C MET A 94 -41.59 -25.40 18.36
N ASP A 95 -42.87 -25.73 18.51
CA ASP A 95 -43.39 -26.29 19.75
C ASP A 95 -43.02 -27.77 19.85
N LEU A 96 -42.22 -28.13 20.86
CA LEU A 96 -41.80 -29.49 21.16
C LEU A 96 -42.59 -30.11 22.32
N THR A 97 -43.57 -29.40 22.89
CA THR A 97 -44.38 -29.91 24.01
C THR A 97 -45.17 -31.16 23.61
N THR A 98 -45.53 -31.27 22.33
CA THR A 98 -46.19 -32.44 21.77
C THR A 98 -45.26 -33.64 21.59
N LEU A 99 -43.95 -33.49 21.78
CA LEU A 99 -42.95 -34.55 21.79
C LEU A 99 -42.40 -34.84 23.19
N ALA A 100 -43.12 -34.47 24.26
CA ALA A 100 -42.67 -34.60 25.63
C ALA A 100 -42.17 -36.02 25.98
N GLU A 101 -42.78 -37.07 25.40
CA GLU A 101 -42.35 -38.45 25.58
C GLU A 101 -40.97 -38.74 24.99
N PHE A 102 -40.63 -38.13 23.85
CA PHE A 102 -39.31 -38.26 23.22
C PHE A 102 -38.28 -37.42 23.95
N VAL A 103 -38.65 -36.20 24.34
CA VAL A 103 -37.80 -35.29 25.13
C VAL A 103 -37.44 -35.94 26.47
N ALA A 104 -38.39 -36.61 27.13
CA ALA A 104 -38.14 -37.32 28.39
C ALA A 104 -37.24 -38.56 28.23
N GLN A 105 -37.19 -39.15 27.04
CA GLN A 105 -36.35 -40.31 26.72
C GLN A 105 -35.00 -39.92 26.09
N ALA A 106 -34.78 -38.65 25.78
CA ALA A 106 -33.58 -38.19 25.12
C ALA A 106 -32.38 -38.28 26.05
N ASP A 107 -31.33 -38.94 25.59
CA ASP A 107 -30.03 -39.02 26.26
C ASP A 107 -29.25 -37.70 26.14
N ALA A 108 -29.51 -36.94 25.07
CA ALA A 108 -28.76 -35.72 24.76
C ALA A 108 -29.56 -34.71 23.95
N PHE A 109 -29.19 -33.44 24.14
CA PHE A 109 -29.65 -32.30 23.37
C PHE A 109 -28.41 -31.58 22.82
N VAL A 110 -28.22 -31.61 21.51
CA VAL A 110 -27.11 -30.98 20.81
C VAL A 110 -27.62 -29.71 20.15
N ASP A 111 -27.12 -28.57 20.60
CA ASP A 111 -27.38 -27.27 19.96
C ASP A 111 -26.37 -27.06 18.82
N ALA A 112 -26.76 -27.45 17.60
CA ALA A 112 -25.97 -27.24 16.40
C ALA A 112 -26.15 -25.85 15.78
N SER A 113 -26.82 -24.92 16.48
CA SER A 113 -26.84 -23.51 16.07
C SER A 113 -25.45 -22.90 16.10
N LEU A 114 -25.28 -21.76 15.42
CA LEU A 114 -24.01 -21.03 15.53
C LEU A 114 -23.71 -20.61 16.98
N ALA A 115 -24.73 -20.25 17.75
CA ALA A 115 -24.56 -19.90 19.17
C ALA A 115 -24.10 -21.11 19.99
N GLY A 116 -24.72 -22.29 19.80
CA GLY A 116 -24.33 -23.53 20.47
C GLY A 116 -22.90 -23.97 20.13
N MET A 117 -22.57 -23.96 18.84
CA MET A 117 -21.21 -24.24 18.34
C MET A 117 -20.16 -23.31 18.94
N LEU A 118 -20.43 -22.00 18.94
CA LEU A 118 -19.52 -21.02 19.53
C LEU A 118 -19.46 -21.16 21.06
N GLY A 119 -20.54 -21.59 21.71
CA GLY A 119 -20.58 -21.85 23.16
C GLY A 119 -19.64 -22.97 23.57
N ALA A 120 -19.54 -24.02 22.74
CA ALA A 120 -18.57 -25.10 22.91
C ALA A 120 -17.13 -24.62 22.71
N LEU A 121 -16.88 -23.73 21.74
CA LEU A 121 -15.54 -23.19 21.45
C LEU A 121 -15.09 -22.09 22.43
N LEU A 122 -16.04 -21.38 23.03
CA LEU A 122 -15.82 -20.25 23.92
C LEU A 122 -16.58 -20.46 25.25
N PRO A 123 -16.19 -21.46 26.05
CA PRO A 123 -16.90 -21.80 27.28
C PRO A 123 -16.93 -20.61 28.26
N GLY A 124 -18.10 -20.36 28.85
CA GLY A 124 -18.32 -19.25 29.78
C GLY A 124 -18.43 -17.87 29.12
N VAL A 125 -18.58 -17.80 27.79
CA VAL A 125 -18.97 -16.58 27.08
C VAL A 125 -20.48 -16.60 26.84
N PRO A 126 -21.25 -15.63 27.38
CA PRO A 126 -22.67 -15.54 27.07
C PRO A 126 -22.84 -15.10 25.62
N LEU A 127 -23.42 -15.97 24.78
CA LEU A 127 -23.61 -15.75 23.35
C LEU A 127 -25.07 -15.40 23.06
N PRO A 128 -25.34 -14.36 22.26
CA PRO A 128 -26.69 -14.04 21.83
C PRO A 128 -27.25 -15.13 20.91
N PRO A 129 -28.54 -15.52 21.06
CA PRO A 129 -29.14 -16.55 20.21
C PRO A 129 -29.23 -16.12 18.73
N GLU A 130 -29.31 -14.81 18.46
CA GLU A 130 -29.43 -14.27 17.09
C GLU A 130 -28.08 -14.06 16.38
N ILE A 131 -26.99 -14.61 16.90
CA ILE A 131 -25.63 -14.32 16.41
C ILE A 131 -25.45 -14.59 14.91
N ALA A 132 -26.11 -15.63 14.39
CA ALA A 132 -26.09 -15.98 12.97
C ALA A 132 -26.75 -14.93 12.07
N ALA A 133 -27.79 -14.24 12.57
CA ALA A 133 -28.45 -13.17 11.83
C ALA A 133 -27.54 -11.94 11.66
N TRP A 134 -26.61 -11.73 12.59
CA TRP A 134 -25.72 -10.57 12.58
C TRP A 134 -24.46 -10.80 11.73
N ALA A 135 -23.95 -12.03 11.69
CA ALA A 135 -22.78 -12.41 10.90
C ALA A 135 -23.04 -13.70 10.11
N LYS A 136 -23.79 -13.57 9.01
CA LYS A 136 -24.24 -14.72 8.21
C LYS A 136 -23.09 -15.65 7.78
N GLN A 137 -21.91 -15.11 7.48
CA GLN A 137 -20.74 -15.89 7.02
C GLN A 137 -19.96 -16.58 8.14
N ALA A 138 -20.33 -16.38 9.41
CA ALA A 138 -19.59 -16.95 10.55
C ALA A 138 -19.68 -18.47 10.62
N HIS A 139 -20.77 -19.07 10.09
CA HIS A 139 -20.95 -20.52 10.08
C HIS A 139 -20.04 -21.27 9.07
N GLU A 140 -19.43 -20.56 8.11
CA GLU A 140 -18.53 -21.18 7.13
C GLU A 140 -17.22 -21.69 7.78
N ASP A 141 -16.79 -21.07 8.88
CA ASP A 141 -15.64 -21.49 9.69
C ASP A 141 -15.86 -21.08 11.16
N PRO A 142 -16.71 -21.81 11.90
CA PRO A 142 -17.01 -21.47 13.29
C PRO A 142 -15.76 -21.43 14.20
N PRO A 143 -14.77 -22.35 14.07
CA PRO A 143 -13.51 -22.25 14.83
C PRO A 143 -12.73 -20.95 14.54
N GLY A 144 -12.64 -20.54 13.27
CA GLY A 144 -12.02 -19.26 12.90
C GLY A 144 -12.77 -18.06 13.46
N PHE A 145 -14.11 -18.07 13.38
CA PHE A 145 -14.93 -17.02 13.96
C PHE A 145 -14.79 -16.96 15.49
N ALA A 146 -14.77 -18.10 16.18
CA ALA A 146 -14.55 -18.16 17.62
C ALA A 146 -13.18 -17.58 18.03
N ARG A 147 -12.12 -17.90 17.27
CA ARG A 147 -10.79 -17.29 17.49
C ARG A 147 -10.84 -15.78 17.30
N ALA A 148 -11.49 -15.29 16.23
CA ALA A 148 -11.63 -13.87 15.96
C ALA A 148 -12.46 -13.16 17.07
N LEU A 149 -13.59 -13.73 17.48
CA LEU A 149 -14.41 -13.23 18.57
C LEU A 149 -13.64 -13.23 19.89
N GLY A 150 -12.87 -14.27 20.19
CA GLY A 150 -11.98 -14.32 21.35
C GLY A 150 -10.96 -13.18 21.36
N ARG A 151 -10.35 -12.82 20.22
CA ARG A 151 -9.46 -11.65 20.11
C ARG A 151 -10.21 -10.34 20.36
N VAL A 152 -11.40 -10.20 19.80
CA VAL A 152 -12.24 -9.01 19.99
C VAL A 152 -12.68 -8.84 21.44
N LEU A 153 -13.08 -9.93 22.12
CA LEU A 153 -13.44 -9.91 23.54
C LEU A 153 -12.25 -9.62 24.45
N LYS A 154 -11.04 -10.04 24.09
CA LYS A 154 -9.81 -9.62 24.80
C LYS A 154 -9.56 -8.11 24.68
N TYR A 155 -9.94 -7.51 23.55
CA TYR A 155 -9.78 -6.08 23.30
C TYR A 155 -10.86 -5.21 23.99
N ARG A 156 -12.15 -5.60 23.94
CA ARG A 156 -13.28 -4.77 24.39
C ARG A 156 -14.15 -5.37 25.52
N GLY A 157 -13.78 -6.53 26.05
CA GLY A 157 -14.43 -7.16 27.20
C GLY A 157 -15.72 -7.92 26.86
N LYS A 158 -16.54 -8.19 27.90
CA LYS A 158 -17.86 -8.84 27.84
C LYS A 158 -18.92 -7.86 28.39
N PRO A 159 -20.23 -8.00 28.07
CA PRO A 159 -20.91 -9.07 27.32
C PRO A 159 -20.79 -8.97 25.79
N VAL A 160 -21.00 -10.09 25.09
CA VAL A 160 -21.02 -10.12 23.61
C VAL A 160 -22.19 -9.31 23.10
N SER A 161 -21.89 -8.27 22.33
CA SER A 161 -22.88 -7.43 21.64
C SER A 161 -22.78 -7.60 20.13
N ARG A 162 -23.77 -7.11 19.39
CA ARG A 162 -23.76 -7.14 17.92
C ARG A 162 -22.51 -6.52 17.31
N ARG A 163 -21.95 -5.47 17.94
CA ARG A 163 -20.69 -4.85 17.50
C ARG A 163 -19.49 -5.79 17.65
N HIS A 164 -19.43 -6.58 18.73
CA HIS A 164 -18.39 -7.61 18.91
C HIS A 164 -18.46 -8.66 17.80
N VAL A 165 -19.66 -9.11 17.47
CA VAL A 165 -19.89 -10.14 16.45
C VAL A 165 -19.49 -9.63 15.06
N LEU A 166 -19.83 -8.37 14.74
CA LEU A 166 -19.44 -7.76 13.46
C LEU A 166 -17.94 -7.52 13.35
N ALA A 167 -17.30 -7.01 14.41
CA ALA A 167 -15.84 -6.86 14.43
C ALA A 167 -15.14 -8.23 14.31
N ALA A 168 -15.66 -9.27 14.94
CA ALA A 168 -15.16 -10.63 14.80
C ALA A 168 -15.30 -11.14 13.36
N ALA A 169 -16.40 -10.82 12.67
CA ALA A 169 -16.59 -11.18 11.27
C ALA A 169 -15.55 -10.52 10.36
N VAL A 170 -15.26 -9.23 10.58
CA VAL A 170 -14.20 -8.50 9.88
C VAL A 170 -12.83 -9.13 10.11
N CYS A 171 -12.49 -9.42 11.37
CA CYS A 171 -11.23 -10.08 11.75
C CYS A 171 -11.12 -11.55 11.30
N GLN A 172 -12.23 -12.24 11.10
CA GLN A 172 -12.25 -13.58 10.51
C GLN A 172 -11.97 -13.52 9.01
N ALA A 173 -12.60 -12.55 8.33
CA ALA A 173 -12.47 -12.40 6.88
C ALA A 173 -11.08 -11.94 6.43
N SER A 174 -10.31 -11.28 7.31
CA SER A 174 -8.89 -10.97 7.06
C SER A 174 -8.03 -11.14 8.31
N ALA A 175 -6.96 -11.94 8.18
CA ALA A 175 -5.95 -12.09 9.24
C ALA A 175 -5.08 -10.84 9.43
N ARG A 176 -5.12 -9.88 8.50
CA ARG A 176 -4.32 -8.63 8.55
C ARG A 176 -4.95 -7.55 9.42
N VAL A 177 -6.23 -7.69 9.75
CA VAL A 177 -6.98 -6.68 10.50
C VAL A 177 -6.97 -6.99 11.98
N GLU A 178 -6.46 -6.03 12.76
CA GLU A 178 -6.45 -6.09 14.21
C GLU A 178 -7.84 -5.74 14.79
N PRO A 179 -8.21 -6.30 15.96
CA PRO A 179 -9.50 -6.00 16.61
C PRO A 179 -9.77 -4.51 16.80
N ALA A 180 -8.73 -3.72 17.08
CA ALA A 180 -8.85 -2.27 17.26
C ALA A 180 -9.36 -1.56 15.99
N GLN A 181 -8.92 -1.99 14.81
CA GLN A 181 -9.35 -1.43 13.53
C GLN A 181 -10.76 -1.89 13.17
N ALA A 182 -11.05 -3.18 13.34
CA ALA A 182 -12.35 -3.79 13.02
C ALA A 182 -13.52 -3.26 13.86
N TRP A 183 -13.22 -2.70 15.03
CA TRP A 183 -14.22 -2.24 15.97
C TRP A 183 -14.86 -0.90 15.59
N LEU A 184 -14.24 -0.11 14.69
CA LEU A 184 -14.74 1.16 14.16
C LEU A 184 -15.17 2.14 15.27
N ASP A 185 -14.23 2.62 16.10
CA ASP A 185 -14.48 3.45 17.29
C ASP A 185 -14.85 4.93 17.07
N GLY A 186 -15.38 5.28 15.90
CA GLY A 186 -15.80 6.65 15.60
C GLY A 186 -17.01 7.10 16.41
N ASP A 187 -16.89 8.26 17.03
CA ASP A 187 -17.97 8.98 17.73
C ASP A 187 -18.88 9.78 16.79
N SER A 188 -18.47 9.90 15.53
CA SER A 188 -19.14 10.63 14.48
C SER A 188 -19.07 9.84 13.17
N LEU A 189 -20.05 10.07 12.28
CA LEU A 189 -20.08 9.41 10.97
C LEU A 189 -18.81 9.70 10.13
N PRO A 190 -18.25 10.94 10.12
CA PRO A 190 -16.98 11.21 9.49
C PRO A 190 -15.80 10.38 10.03
N ALA A 191 -15.69 10.25 11.35
CA ALA A 191 -14.64 9.45 11.98
C ALA A 191 -14.79 7.96 11.61
N LEU A 192 -16.02 7.44 11.66
CA LEU A 192 -16.30 6.06 11.26
C LEU A 192 -15.96 5.78 9.80
N LEU A 193 -16.32 6.71 8.91
CA LEU A 193 -16.03 6.56 7.49
C LEU A 193 -14.53 6.57 7.23
N SER A 194 -13.77 7.40 7.94
CA SER A 194 -12.30 7.38 7.89
C SER A 194 -11.74 6.02 8.31
N SER A 195 -12.21 5.45 9.43
CA SER A 195 -11.80 4.11 9.86
C SER A 195 -12.18 3.02 8.87
N TYR A 196 -13.37 3.12 8.25
CA TYR A 196 -13.81 2.19 7.21
C TYR A 196 -12.93 2.25 5.97
N LEU A 197 -12.51 3.44 5.52
CA LEU A 197 -11.55 3.58 4.42
C LEU A 197 -10.21 2.91 4.75
N GLY A 198 -9.75 3.02 6.01
CA GLY A 198 -8.57 2.29 6.47
C GLY A 198 -8.74 0.77 6.38
N LEU A 199 -9.90 0.24 6.78
CA LEU A 199 -10.20 -1.18 6.59
C LEU A 199 -10.15 -1.57 5.11
N LEU A 200 -10.83 -0.83 4.24
CA LEU A 200 -10.86 -1.11 2.80
C LEU A 200 -9.48 -1.11 2.13
N ALA A 201 -8.55 -0.29 2.62
CA ALA A 201 -7.18 -0.25 2.11
C ALA A 201 -6.29 -1.40 2.66
N THR A 202 -6.74 -2.10 3.71
CA THR A 202 -5.98 -3.18 4.36
C THR A 202 -6.11 -4.52 3.61
N ASP A 203 -7.33 -4.86 3.18
CA ASP A 203 -7.62 -6.11 2.48
C ASP A 203 -8.66 -5.90 1.37
N ARG A 204 -8.45 -6.60 0.26
CA ARG A 204 -9.24 -6.44 -0.97
C ARG A 204 -10.16 -7.62 -1.26
N THR A 205 -10.11 -8.67 -0.45
CA THR A 205 -10.97 -9.83 -0.64
C THR A 205 -12.44 -9.41 -0.55
N GLU A 206 -13.27 -9.96 -1.43
CA GLU A 206 -14.69 -9.64 -1.48
C GLU A 206 -15.39 -9.96 -0.15
N ARG A 207 -15.05 -11.12 0.43
CA ARG A 207 -15.53 -11.55 1.75
C ARG A 207 -15.25 -10.50 2.83
N PHE A 208 -14.02 -9.98 2.87
CA PHE A 208 -13.65 -8.94 3.82
C PHE A 208 -14.42 -7.62 3.59
N ARG A 209 -14.55 -7.19 2.34
CA ARG A 209 -15.28 -5.96 1.99
C ARG A 209 -16.75 -6.03 2.41
N ILE A 210 -17.39 -7.19 2.21
CA ILE A 210 -18.76 -7.43 2.66
C ILE A 210 -18.84 -7.33 4.19
N ALA A 211 -17.96 -8.01 4.91
CA ALA A 211 -17.93 -7.97 6.38
C ALA A 211 -17.70 -6.54 6.91
N ALA A 212 -16.74 -5.81 6.34
CA ALA A 212 -16.42 -4.43 6.71
C ALA A 212 -17.58 -3.47 6.40
N GLY A 213 -18.24 -3.62 5.24
CA GLY A 213 -19.40 -2.82 4.86
C GLY A 213 -20.60 -3.04 5.78
N VAL A 214 -20.89 -4.29 6.16
CA VAL A 214 -21.97 -4.61 7.11
C VAL A 214 -21.65 -4.04 8.50
N ALA A 215 -20.39 -4.18 8.96
CA ALA A 215 -19.95 -3.60 10.21
C ALA A 215 -20.10 -2.06 10.21
N PHE A 216 -19.65 -1.39 9.14
CA PHE A 216 -19.78 0.06 8.97
C PHE A 216 -21.24 0.52 8.99
N GLN A 217 -22.12 -0.11 8.21
CA GLN A 217 -23.54 0.23 8.18
C GLN A 217 -24.21 0.10 9.56
N HIS A 218 -23.88 -0.96 10.29
CA HIS A 218 -24.44 -1.17 11.62
C HIS A 218 -23.91 -0.13 12.62
N VAL A 219 -22.60 0.07 12.70
CA VAL A 219 -22.01 1.02 13.67
C VAL A 219 -22.44 2.45 13.34
N ALA A 220 -22.53 2.81 12.05
CA ALA A 220 -23.08 4.10 11.63
C ALA A 220 -24.52 4.29 12.12
N SER A 221 -25.36 3.25 12.12
CA SER A 221 -26.73 3.34 12.63
C SER A 221 -26.83 3.60 14.14
N LEU A 222 -25.76 3.34 14.89
CA LEU A 222 -25.68 3.59 16.33
C LEU A 222 -25.18 5.01 16.66
N VAL A 223 -24.57 5.71 15.70
CA VAL A 223 -24.15 7.10 15.88
C VAL A 223 -25.39 7.98 15.81
N GLY A 224 -25.63 8.75 16.88
CA GLY A 224 -26.77 9.67 16.96
C GLY A 224 -26.79 10.63 15.77
N ALA A 225 -27.98 10.91 15.24
CA ALA A 225 -28.14 11.80 14.09
C ALA A 225 -27.55 13.19 14.43
N PRO A 226 -26.44 13.60 13.80
CA PRO A 226 -25.85 14.89 14.10
C PRO A 226 -26.64 15.94 13.34
N THR A 227 -27.73 16.46 13.90
CA THR A 227 -28.35 17.75 13.52
C THR A 227 -28.61 18.00 12.01
N ALA A 228 -28.57 16.99 11.16
CA ALA A 228 -28.59 17.08 9.69
C ALA A 228 -29.72 16.23 9.09
N SER A 229 -30.17 16.61 7.90
CA SER A 229 -31.29 16.00 7.19
C SER A 229 -31.07 14.54 6.76
N LEU A 230 -29.82 14.07 6.68
CA LEU A 230 -29.49 12.69 6.29
C LEU A 230 -29.20 11.80 7.50
N LYS A 231 -29.85 10.63 7.53
CA LYS A 231 -29.59 9.65 8.59
C LYS A 231 -28.31 8.87 8.27
N PRO A 232 -27.43 8.59 9.26
CA PRO A 232 -26.21 7.79 9.06
C PRO A 232 -26.39 6.45 8.32
N PRO A 233 -27.49 5.69 8.51
CA PRO A 233 -27.74 4.47 7.74
C PRO A 233 -27.94 4.71 6.23
N GLU A 234 -28.51 5.85 5.84
CA GLU A 234 -28.76 6.19 4.43
C GLU A 234 -27.44 6.52 3.73
N VAL A 235 -26.56 7.28 4.40
CA VAL A 235 -25.20 7.55 3.93
C VAL A 235 -24.40 6.25 3.80
N ALA A 236 -24.46 5.35 4.79
CA ALA A 236 -23.74 4.09 4.73
C ALA A 236 -24.26 3.16 3.62
N ARG A 237 -25.58 3.12 3.38
CA ARG A 237 -26.17 2.38 2.24
C ARG A 237 -25.75 2.98 0.90
N LEU A 238 -25.74 4.29 0.80
CA LEU A 238 -25.33 4.99 -0.42
C LEU A 238 -23.85 4.75 -0.72
N LEU A 239 -22.99 4.85 0.28
CA LEU A 239 -21.55 4.59 0.14
C LEU A 239 -21.24 3.12 -0.15
N ALA A 240 -22.03 2.18 0.38
CA ALA A 240 -21.88 0.76 0.08
C ALA A 240 -22.22 0.39 -1.38
N LYS A 241 -22.84 1.29 -2.16
CA LYS A 241 -23.04 1.10 -3.61
C LYS A 241 -21.77 1.34 -4.42
N PHE A 242 -20.82 2.09 -3.86
CA PHE A 242 -19.55 2.34 -4.53
C PHE A 242 -18.65 1.12 -4.38
N SER A 243 -17.87 0.83 -5.42
CA SER A 243 -16.75 -0.09 -5.26
C SER A 243 -15.77 0.48 -4.23
N ALA A 244 -15.17 -0.39 -3.42
CA ALA A 244 -14.15 0.01 -2.45
C ALA A 244 -13.02 0.80 -3.11
N ASP A 245 -12.63 0.36 -4.30
CA ASP A 245 -11.62 0.97 -5.15
C ASP A 245 -11.99 2.42 -5.51
N ASN A 246 -13.22 2.66 -5.96
CA ASN A 246 -13.70 4.01 -6.25
C ASN A 246 -13.72 4.87 -4.98
N LEU A 247 -14.21 4.35 -3.84
CA LEU A 247 -14.20 5.13 -2.60
C LEU A 247 -12.80 5.57 -2.21
N LEU A 248 -11.83 4.65 -2.21
CA LEU A 248 -10.45 4.95 -1.85
C LEU A 248 -9.85 6.02 -2.77
N ASP A 249 -10.07 5.93 -4.08
CA ASP A 249 -9.57 6.93 -5.03
C ASP A 249 -10.18 8.30 -4.81
N GLN A 250 -11.51 8.34 -4.63
CA GLN A 250 -12.25 9.59 -4.44
C GLN A 250 -11.83 10.29 -3.14
N PHE A 251 -11.71 9.53 -2.05
CA PHE A 251 -11.27 10.07 -0.76
C PHE A 251 -9.82 10.49 -0.76
N TYR A 252 -8.96 9.77 -1.49
CA TYR A 252 -7.58 10.16 -1.68
C TYR A 252 -7.45 11.51 -2.42
N VAL A 253 -8.13 11.66 -3.56
CA VAL A 253 -8.12 12.92 -4.33
C VAL A 253 -8.74 14.06 -3.53
N LEU A 254 -9.85 13.79 -2.84
CA LEU A 254 -10.51 14.79 -2.00
C LEU A 254 -9.63 15.22 -0.82
N ALA A 255 -8.85 14.29 -0.25
CA ALA A 255 -7.87 14.57 0.78
C ALA A 255 -6.74 15.47 0.32
N ALA A 256 -6.16 15.20 -0.86
CA ALA A 256 -5.16 16.07 -1.46
C ALA A 256 -5.73 17.47 -1.70
N ALA A 257 -6.90 17.58 -2.34
CA ALA A 257 -7.53 18.86 -2.63
C ALA A 257 -7.81 19.68 -1.36
N ARG A 258 -8.29 19.04 -0.28
CA ARG A 258 -8.54 19.74 1.00
C ARG A 258 -7.24 20.21 1.67
N ARG A 259 -6.16 19.41 1.67
CA ARG A 259 -4.86 19.81 2.25
C ARG A 259 -4.26 21.02 1.56
N HIS A 260 -4.39 21.09 0.23
CA HIS A 260 -3.89 22.21 -0.57
C HIS A 260 -4.82 23.43 -0.62
N GLY A 261 -5.89 23.44 0.19
CA GLY A 261 -6.78 24.59 0.29
C GLY A 261 -7.57 24.87 -0.99
N VAL A 262 -7.83 23.85 -1.82
CA VAL A 262 -8.68 23.99 -3.01
C VAL A 262 -10.08 24.43 -2.54
N PRO A 263 -10.59 25.59 -3.00
CA PRO A 263 -11.95 26.01 -2.68
C PRO A 263 -12.96 25.01 -3.24
N SER A 264 -13.94 24.60 -2.42
CA SER A 264 -14.97 23.63 -2.81
C SER A 264 -14.41 22.36 -3.47
N PRO A 265 -13.61 21.54 -2.75
CA PRO A 265 -12.85 20.42 -3.32
C PRO A 265 -13.66 19.47 -4.21
N ILE A 266 -14.88 19.13 -3.79
CA ILE A 266 -15.78 18.22 -4.53
C ILE A 266 -16.16 18.81 -5.90
N ALA A 267 -16.52 20.09 -5.95
CA ALA A 267 -16.89 20.75 -7.21
C ALA A 267 -15.69 20.87 -8.14
N ALA A 268 -14.52 21.19 -7.59
CA ALA A 268 -13.28 21.26 -8.35
C ALA A 268 -12.88 19.89 -8.92
N MET A 269 -13.03 18.81 -8.15
CA MET A 269 -12.85 17.43 -8.64
C MET A 269 -13.80 17.10 -9.78
N ALA A 270 -15.08 17.46 -9.67
CA ALA A 270 -16.07 17.22 -10.71
C ALA A 270 -15.72 17.98 -12.01
N ASN A 271 -15.32 19.25 -11.90
CA ASN A 271 -14.93 20.07 -13.05
C ASN A 271 -13.69 19.55 -13.78
N GLN A 272 -12.76 18.92 -13.04
CA GLN A 272 -11.54 18.31 -13.60
C GLN A 272 -11.76 16.86 -14.07
N GLY A 273 -12.99 16.32 -13.99
CA GLY A 273 -13.29 14.93 -14.35
C GLY A 273 -12.70 13.88 -13.41
N LEU A 274 -12.29 14.29 -12.20
CA LEU A 274 -11.72 13.42 -11.17
C LEU A 274 -12.79 12.77 -10.29
N ALA A 275 -13.95 13.42 -10.16
CA ALA A 275 -15.06 12.89 -9.39
C ALA A 275 -15.71 11.71 -10.13
N ALA A 276 -15.90 10.59 -9.43
CA ALA A 276 -16.64 9.46 -9.98
C ALA A 276 -18.10 9.88 -10.28
N PRO A 277 -18.70 9.48 -11.41
CA PRO A 277 -20.08 9.85 -11.76
C PRO A 277 -21.08 9.47 -10.66
N GLU A 278 -20.87 8.34 -10.00
CA GLU A 278 -21.69 7.86 -8.89
C GLU A 278 -21.62 8.82 -7.69
N LEU A 279 -20.45 9.43 -7.45
CA LEU A 279 -20.25 10.36 -6.34
C LEU A 279 -20.95 11.68 -6.62
N THR A 280 -20.79 12.20 -7.84
CA THR A 280 -21.46 13.42 -8.29
C THR A 280 -22.99 13.24 -8.28
N SER A 281 -23.48 12.09 -8.76
CA SER A 281 -24.90 11.74 -8.74
C SER A 281 -25.45 11.63 -7.31
N ALA A 282 -24.72 10.95 -6.42
CA ALA A 282 -25.08 10.84 -5.02
C ALA A 282 -25.16 12.19 -4.30
N ILE A 283 -24.18 13.07 -4.52
CA ILE A 283 -24.16 14.41 -3.93
C ILE A 283 -25.27 15.29 -4.53
N GLY A 284 -25.58 15.13 -5.82
CA GLY A 284 -26.70 15.80 -6.46
C GLY A 284 -28.06 15.39 -5.89
N ALA A 285 -28.23 14.09 -5.58
CA ALA A 285 -29.44 13.58 -4.93
C ALA A 285 -29.51 13.98 -3.44
N GLU A 286 -28.37 13.97 -2.76
CA GLU A 286 -28.27 14.21 -1.32
C GLU A 286 -27.17 15.24 -1.00
N PRO A 287 -27.47 16.56 -1.12
CA PRO A 287 -26.47 17.63 -0.91
C PRO A 287 -25.82 17.61 0.48
N GLY A 288 -26.54 17.10 1.50
CA GLY A 288 -26.03 16.93 2.86
C GLY A 288 -24.89 15.92 2.98
N LEU A 289 -24.61 15.13 1.93
CA LEU A 289 -23.45 14.23 1.88
C LEU A 289 -22.13 15.00 1.78
N SER A 290 -22.12 16.13 1.06
CA SER A 290 -20.91 16.94 0.83
C SER A 290 -20.15 17.31 2.12
N PRO A 291 -20.79 17.93 3.15
CA PRO A 291 -20.09 18.25 4.39
C PRO A 291 -19.55 17.00 5.12
N ILE A 292 -20.28 15.88 5.08
CA ILE A 292 -19.83 14.62 5.70
C ILE A 292 -18.56 14.10 5.03
N LEU A 293 -18.50 14.09 3.69
CA LEU A 293 -17.32 13.66 2.93
C LEU A 293 -16.12 14.57 3.20
N ILE A 294 -16.38 15.89 3.22
CA ILE A 294 -15.37 16.89 3.52
C ILE A 294 -14.81 16.65 4.92
N ASP A 295 -15.64 16.53 5.95
CA ASP A 295 -15.20 16.29 7.33
C ASP A 295 -14.51 14.94 7.50
N THR A 296 -14.96 13.90 6.80
CA THR A 296 -14.30 12.59 6.78
C THR A 296 -12.86 12.72 6.32
N VAL A 297 -12.64 13.48 5.24
CA VAL A 297 -11.30 13.80 4.75
C VAL A 297 -10.49 14.59 5.80
N GLY A 298 -11.14 15.44 6.58
CA GLY A 298 -10.52 16.11 7.72
C GLY A 298 -10.00 15.12 8.77
N HIS A 299 -10.75 14.07 9.09
CA HIS A 299 -10.29 12.98 9.96
C HIS A 299 -9.16 12.17 9.32
N LEU A 300 -9.32 11.79 8.05
CA LEU A 300 -8.32 11.04 7.29
C LEU A 300 -6.98 11.78 7.25
N ASN A 301 -6.99 13.10 7.05
CA ASN A 301 -5.78 13.93 7.05
C ASN A 301 -5.05 14.00 8.39
N ARG A 302 -5.74 13.76 9.51
CA ARG A 302 -5.13 13.71 10.86
C ARG A 302 -4.55 12.33 11.16
N ASP A 303 -5.11 11.28 10.57
CA ASP A 303 -4.63 9.91 10.69
C ASP A 303 -3.65 9.58 9.55
N VAL A 304 -2.40 10.02 9.72
CA VAL A 304 -1.33 9.87 8.72
C VAL A 304 -1.14 8.42 8.28
N ALA A 305 -1.23 7.46 9.22
CA ALA A 305 -1.05 6.05 8.90
C ALA A 305 -2.16 5.51 7.98
N THR A 306 -3.42 5.86 8.28
CA THR A 306 -4.56 5.47 7.42
C THR A 306 -4.48 6.17 6.07
N LEU A 307 -4.16 7.47 6.04
CA LEU A 307 -3.99 8.22 4.80
C LEU A 307 -2.91 7.62 3.90
N GLU A 308 -1.74 7.27 4.44
CA GLU A 308 -0.67 6.64 3.67
C GLU A 308 -1.09 5.29 3.07
N MET A 309 -1.86 4.51 3.82
CA MET A 309 -2.39 3.23 3.35
C MET A 309 -3.40 3.44 2.20
N VAL A 310 -4.33 4.38 2.36
CA VAL A 310 -5.32 4.77 1.34
C VAL A 310 -4.62 5.32 0.08
N ALA A 311 -3.65 6.22 0.24
CA ALA A 311 -2.90 6.82 -0.86
C ALA A 311 -2.10 5.77 -1.64
N ARG A 312 -1.39 4.88 -0.92
CA ARG A 312 -0.64 3.78 -1.54
C ARG A 312 -1.53 2.85 -2.36
N ASP A 313 -2.75 2.62 -1.90
CA ASP A 313 -3.72 1.78 -2.62
C ASP A 313 -4.23 2.49 -3.88
N ALA A 314 -4.69 3.73 -3.73
CA ALA A 314 -5.25 4.55 -4.81
C ALA A 314 -4.23 4.83 -5.92
N GLU A 315 -2.99 5.20 -5.57
CA GLU A 315 -1.94 5.51 -6.55
C GLU A 315 -1.53 4.33 -7.42
N ARG A 316 -1.67 3.10 -6.95
CA ARG A 316 -1.44 1.91 -7.79
C ARG A 316 -2.49 1.75 -8.89
N ARG A 317 -3.63 2.42 -8.75
CA ARG A 317 -4.80 2.28 -9.62
C ARG A 317 -5.06 3.52 -10.48
N LEU A 318 -4.62 4.70 -10.03
CA LEU A 318 -4.69 5.93 -10.83
C LEU A 318 -3.74 5.84 -12.03
N ASP A 319 -4.28 6.01 -13.23
CA ASP A 319 -3.48 6.13 -14.44
C ASP A 319 -2.83 7.52 -14.57
N LEU A 320 -1.94 7.65 -15.56
CA LEU A 320 -1.22 8.90 -15.80
C LEU A 320 -2.15 10.08 -16.13
N ALA A 321 -3.29 9.82 -16.79
CA ALA A 321 -4.24 10.87 -17.17
C ALA A 321 -4.93 11.45 -15.93
N ARG A 322 -5.39 10.60 -15.00
CA ARG A 322 -5.97 11.01 -13.72
C ARG A 322 -4.95 11.71 -12.83
N LEU A 323 -3.69 11.24 -12.83
CA LEU A 323 -2.64 11.92 -12.07
C LEU A 323 -2.34 13.33 -12.62
N ARG A 324 -2.44 13.54 -13.93
CA ARG A 324 -2.34 14.89 -14.55
C ARG A 324 -3.52 15.78 -14.23
N GLN A 325 -4.74 15.23 -14.21
CA GLN A 325 -5.92 15.97 -13.77
C GLN A 325 -5.79 16.37 -12.30
N LEU A 326 -5.28 15.47 -11.45
CA LEU A 326 -4.98 15.77 -10.05
C LEU A 326 -3.93 16.87 -9.95
N GLN A 327 -2.87 16.82 -10.75
CA GLN A 327 -1.87 17.88 -10.83
C GLN A 327 -2.50 19.24 -11.21
N SER A 328 -3.35 19.27 -12.24
CA SER A 328 -4.10 20.45 -12.67
C SER A 328 -4.98 21.01 -11.54
N LEU A 329 -5.67 20.13 -10.81
CA LEU A 329 -6.48 20.50 -9.65
C LEU A 329 -5.66 21.19 -8.54
N LEU A 330 -4.41 20.75 -8.35
CA LEU A 330 -3.53 21.21 -7.28
C LEU A 330 -2.59 22.37 -7.70
N ALA A 331 -2.64 22.80 -8.97
CA ALA A 331 -1.66 23.69 -9.63
C ALA A 331 -1.50 25.08 -9.01
N ALA A 332 -2.38 25.48 -8.09
CA ALA A 332 -2.28 26.78 -7.42
C ALA A 332 -1.06 26.90 -6.49
N ARG A 333 -0.40 25.79 -6.09
CA ARG A 333 0.73 25.78 -5.14
C ARG A 333 1.75 24.67 -5.41
N ALA A 334 2.50 24.78 -6.50
CA ALA A 334 3.49 23.78 -6.92
C ALA A 334 4.57 23.47 -5.86
N GLU A 335 4.91 24.45 -5.02
CA GLU A 335 5.92 24.33 -3.94
C GLU A 335 5.46 23.42 -2.79
N ASP A 336 4.15 23.32 -2.54
CA ASP A 336 3.58 22.51 -1.45
C ASP A 336 3.53 21.01 -1.78
N TRP A 337 3.66 20.64 -3.06
CA TRP A 337 3.50 19.26 -3.55
C TRP A 337 4.59 18.32 -3.07
N ALA A 338 5.77 18.87 -2.79
CA ALA A 338 6.91 18.10 -2.33
C ALA A 338 6.75 17.61 -0.88
N ARG A 339 5.69 18.04 -0.18
CA ARG A 339 5.31 17.59 1.17
C ARG A 339 4.20 16.54 1.19
N GLU A 340 3.60 16.25 0.05
CA GLU A 340 2.56 15.24 -0.04
C GLU A 340 3.15 13.82 0.13
N PRO A 341 2.47 12.90 0.84
CA PRO A 341 2.87 11.49 0.99
C PRO A 341 2.81 10.68 -0.33
N VAL A 342 2.75 11.39 -1.45
CA VAL A 342 2.25 10.94 -2.74
C VAL A 342 3.40 10.66 -3.70
N ALA A 343 3.61 9.38 -4.02
CA ALA A 343 4.61 8.98 -5.01
C ALA A 343 4.04 9.14 -6.43
N GLY A 344 2.75 8.87 -6.64
CA GLY A 344 2.08 8.93 -7.95
C GLY A 344 2.09 10.31 -8.63
N VAL A 345 1.85 11.39 -7.88
CA VAL A 345 1.93 12.77 -8.43
C VAL A 345 3.36 13.15 -8.78
N ARG A 346 4.36 12.74 -7.98
CA ARG A 346 5.78 12.94 -8.31
C ARG A 346 6.18 12.18 -9.58
N ILE A 347 5.64 10.98 -9.76
CA ILE A 347 5.81 10.13 -10.95
C ILE A 347 5.11 10.74 -12.17
N ALA A 348 3.92 11.32 -12.02
CA ALA A 348 3.22 12.02 -13.09
C ALA A 348 3.92 13.33 -13.48
N LEU A 349 4.48 14.06 -12.52
CA LEU A 349 5.40 15.18 -12.77
C LEU A 349 6.61 14.73 -13.60
N LEU A 350 7.27 13.64 -13.19
CA LEU A 350 8.32 12.97 -13.95
C LEU A 350 7.89 12.68 -15.40
N ALA A 351 6.71 12.10 -15.60
CA ALA A 351 6.21 11.77 -16.94
C ALA A 351 5.81 13.01 -17.76
N THR A 352 5.37 14.10 -17.13
CA THR A 352 5.00 15.35 -17.81
C THR A 352 6.26 16.15 -18.19
N VAL A 353 7.29 16.17 -17.34
CA VAL A 353 8.64 16.68 -17.63
C VAL A 353 9.34 15.85 -18.70
N VAL A 354 8.92 14.62 -18.97
CA VAL A 354 9.50 13.78 -20.04
C VAL A 354 8.72 13.86 -21.35
N GLU A 355 7.48 14.34 -21.34
CA GLU A 355 6.64 14.43 -22.55
C GLU A 355 6.56 15.83 -23.18
N GLY A 356 7.01 16.89 -22.48
CA GLY A 356 7.17 18.23 -23.05
C GLY A 356 8.13 18.28 -24.23
N LYS A 357 7.80 19.12 -25.23
CA LYS A 357 8.59 19.36 -26.46
C LYS A 357 9.54 20.56 -26.37
N ASP A 358 9.26 21.53 -25.48
CA ASP A 358 10.08 22.72 -25.28
C ASP A 358 10.26 22.92 -23.78
N PHE A 359 11.50 22.90 -23.29
CA PHE A 359 11.83 23.19 -21.90
C PHE A 359 12.43 24.58 -21.83
N ALA A 360 11.69 25.55 -21.31
CA ALA A 360 12.29 26.80 -20.89
C ALA A 360 13.10 26.54 -19.61
N ARG A 361 14.30 27.12 -19.55
CA ARG A 361 15.28 26.99 -18.45
C ARG A 361 14.72 27.33 -17.07
N ASP A 362 13.64 28.11 -17.04
CA ASP A 362 13.05 28.69 -15.83
C ASP A 362 11.93 27.83 -15.20
N ASP A 363 11.42 26.80 -15.90
CA ASP A 363 10.27 26.01 -15.44
C ASP A 363 10.62 24.82 -14.51
N LEU A 364 11.92 24.55 -14.28
CA LEU A 364 12.39 23.26 -13.74
C LEU A 364 13.19 23.33 -12.41
N LEU A 365 13.22 24.46 -11.73
CA LEU A 365 13.88 24.56 -10.43
C LEU A 365 12.88 24.63 -9.27
N PRO A 366 12.53 23.51 -8.61
CA PRO A 366 12.43 23.55 -7.18
C PRO A 366 13.84 23.42 -6.59
N ALA A 367 14.15 24.25 -5.60
CA ALA A 367 15.26 24.04 -4.67
C ALA A 367 15.29 22.58 -4.16
N PRO A 368 16.45 22.05 -3.71
CA PRO A 368 16.52 20.71 -3.12
C PRO A 368 15.46 20.63 -2.02
N VAL A 369 14.39 19.89 -2.28
CA VAL A 369 13.31 19.70 -1.32
C VAL A 369 13.91 18.86 -0.22
N GLU A 370 14.07 19.44 0.97
CA GLU A 370 14.32 18.66 2.18
C GLU A 370 13.25 17.56 2.25
N ALA A 371 13.68 16.30 2.12
CA ALA A 371 12.78 15.18 2.06
C ALA A 371 11.88 15.20 3.30
N PRO A 372 10.55 15.31 3.15
CA PRO A 372 9.68 15.22 4.32
C PRO A 372 9.84 13.84 4.92
N VAL A 373 9.98 13.79 6.23
CA VAL A 373 9.95 12.56 7.02
C VAL A 373 8.62 11.86 6.74
N GLY A 374 8.63 10.64 6.20
CA GLY A 374 7.38 9.90 6.02
C GLY A 374 7.48 8.52 5.38
N SER A 375 8.01 8.39 4.15
CA SER A 375 8.08 7.06 3.51
C SER A 375 9.31 6.86 2.62
N PRO A 376 9.94 5.66 2.62
CA PRO A 376 11.07 5.33 1.74
C PRO A 376 10.79 5.57 0.25
N ARG A 377 9.52 5.48 -0.17
CA ARG A 377 9.10 5.74 -1.56
C ARG A 377 9.09 7.22 -1.91
N ALA A 378 8.61 8.08 -1.01
CA ALA A 378 8.63 9.52 -1.22
C ALA A 378 10.07 10.07 -1.28
N VAL A 379 10.95 9.53 -0.42
CA VAL A 379 12.39 9.80 -0.45
C VAL A 379 12.97 9.38 -1.80
N LYS A 380 12.74 8.14 -2.24
CA LYS A 380 13.23 7.64 -3.53
C LYS A 380 12.68 8.43 -4.74
N ALA A 381 11.42 8.86 -4.71
CA ALA A 381 10.85 9.68 -5.78
C ALA A 381 11.40 11.11 -5.80
N ALA A 382 11.64 11.73 -4.63
CA ALA A 382 12.27 13.05 -4.53
C ALA A 382 13.73 12.99 -5.00
N GLU A 383 14.47 11.98 -4.54
CA GLU A 383 15.78 11.63 -5.06
C GLU A 383 15.73 11.55 -6.59
N GLY A 384 14.83 10.72 -7.15
CA GLY A 384 14.61 10.57 -8.59
C GLY A 384 14.36 11.87 -9.36
N LEU A 385 13.55 12.76 -8.81
CA LEU A 385 13.26 14.07 -9.39
C LEU A 385 14.49 14.99 -9.35
N ALA A 386 15.22 15.01 -8.23
CA ALA A 386 16.47 15.76 -8.11
C ALA A 386 17.53 15.24 -9.09
N TYR A 387 17.61 13.91 -9.27
CA TYR A 387 18.46 13.26 -10.27
C TYR A 387 18.14 13.78 -11.68
N LEU A 388 16.89 13.72 -12.10
CA LEU A 388 16.49 14.17 -13.44
C LEU A 388 16.63 15.67 -13.63
N ALA A 389 16.29 16.50 -12.64
CA ALA A 389 16.46 17.94 -12.72
C ALA A 389 17.93 18.32 -12.95
N LYS A 390 18.86 17.65 -12.26
CA LYS A 390 20.30 17.86 -12.43
C LYS A 390 20.78 17.46 -13.83
N VAL A 391 20.25 16.37 -14.36
CA VAL A 391 20.58 15.86 -15.70
C VAL A 391 20.04 16.76 -16.79
N MET A 392 18.85 17.31 -16.58
CA MET A 392 18.26 18.30 -17.49
C MET A 392 19.03 19.62 -17.46
N ALA A 393 19.52 20.05 -16.29
CA ALA A 393 20.43 21.19 -16.20
C ALA A 393 21.72 20.93 -17.00
N SER A 394 22.31 19.74 -16.87
CA SER A 394 23.51 19.35 -17.63
C SER A 394 23.23 19.12 -19.12
N TYR A 395 22.00 18.74 -19.51
CA TYR A 395 21.58 18.64 -20.93
C TYR A 395 21.68 20.00 -21.63
N SER A 396 21.38 21.09 -20.91
CA SER A 396 21.46 22.45 -21.44
C SER A 396 22.88 23.02 -21.53
N THR A 397 23.84 22.41 -20.83
CA THR A 397 25.26 22.82 -20.86
C THR A 397 26.09 22.06 -21.89
N VAL A 398 25.66 20.86 -22.30
CA VAL A 398 26.30 20.13 -23.40
C VAL A 398 25.91 20.80 -24.73
N PRO A 399 26.87 21.40 -25.47
CA PRO A 399 26.57 22.12 -26.69
C PRO A 399 25.83 21.25 -27.71
N GLU A 400 24.77 21.80 -28.33
CA GLU A 400 24.03 21.07 -29.37
C GLU A 400 24.87 20.70 -30.59
N ARG A 401 25.86 21.55 -30.85
CA ARG A 401 26.94 21.36 -31.79
C ARG A 401 28.20 21.46 -30.97
N VAL A 402 29.14 20.55 -31.21
CA VAL A 402 30.51 20.69 -30.71
C VAL A 402 30.93 22.15 -30.96
N PRO A 403 31.52 22.86 -29.98
CA PRO A 403 32.11 24.17 -30.22
C PRO A 403 32.96 24.12 -31.50
N GLU A 404 33.36 25.25 -32.08
CA GLU A 404 34.44 25.22 -33.06
C GLU A 404 35.71 24.70 -32.37
N ALA A 405 35.84 23.40 -32.09
CA ALA A 405 36.95 22.77 -31.41
C ALA A 405 38.23 23.01 -32.22
N ALA A 406 38.07 23.24 -33.53
CA ALA A 406 39.11 23.72 -34.43
C ALA A 406 39.77 25.05 -33.95
N SER A 407 39.07 25.93 -33.24
CA SER A 407 39.59 27.23 -32.78
C SER A 407 40.10 27.23 -31.33
N LEU A 408 39.86 26.14 -30.56
CA LEU A 408 40.35 26.04 -29.19
C LEU A 408 41.85 25.72 -29.16
N ASP A 409 42.58 26.44 -28.31
CA ASP A 409 43.95 26.12 -27.95
C ASP A 409 43.99 25.03 -26.86
N LEU A 410 45.20 24.64 -26.44
CA LEU A 410 45.39 23.57 -25.47
C LEU A 410 44.65 23.85 -24.14
N GLU A 411 44.67 25.10 -23.66
CA GLU A 411 44.03 25.47 -22.40
C GLU A 411 42.50 25.52 -22.52
N GLY A 412 41.99 26.04 -23.64
CA GLY A 412 40.56 26.04 -23.95
C GLY A 412 39.97 24.63 -24.04
N LEU A 413 40.69 23.67 -24.63
CA LEU A 413 40.28 22.27 -24.63
C LEU A 413 40.19 21.70 -23.21
N PHE A 414 41.18 22.00 -22.35
CA PHE A 414 41.16 21.51 -20.97
C PHE A 414 40.05 22.12 -20.13
N ASP A 415 39.76 23.41 -20.31
CA ASP A 415 38.63 24.04 -19.64
C ASP A 415 37.31 23.40 -20.06
N THR A 416 37.12 23.13 -21.35
CA THR A 416 35.93 22.43 -21.87
C THR A 416 35.82 20.99 -21.32
N TYR A 417 36.93 20.24 -21.23
CA TYR A 417 36.93 18.90 -20.62
C TYR A 417 36.55 18.94 -19.13
N THR A 418 37.19 19.81 -18.37
CA THR A 418 37.13 19.80 -16.90
C THR A 418 35.88 20.46 -16.34
N ARG A 419 35.37 21.52 -16.99
CA ARG A 419 34.20 22.28 -16.50
C ARG A 419 32.89 21.83 -17.11
N ASP A 420 32.87 21.60 -18.43
CA ASP A 420 31.62 21.42 -19.15
C ASP A 420 31.26 19.94 -19.34
N LEU A 421 32.24 19.10 -19.74
CA LEU A 421 31.97 17.70 -20.06
C LEU A 421 32.08 16.71 -18.88
N ALA A 422 33.09 16.85 -18.02
CA ALA A 422 33.25 15.91 -16.89
C ALA A 422 32.03 15.94 -15.96
N ALA A 423 31.47 17.14 -15.73
CA ALA A 423 30.25 17.33 -14.97
C ALA A 423 29.04 16.66 -15.65
N ALA A 424 28.88 16.82 -16.97
CA ALA A 424 27.77 16.25 -17.73
C ALA A 424 27.80 14.72 -17.75
N GLU A 425 28.98 14.11 -17.91
CA GLU A 425 29.12 12.65 -17.95
C GLU A 425 28.87 12.03 -16.56
N TYR A 426 29.31 12.67 -15.48
CA TYR A 426 28.97 12.27 -14.10
C TYR A 426 27.47 12.32 -13.88
N ASP A 427 26.86 13.46 -14.21
CA ASP A 427 25.44 13.69 -13.98
C ASP A 427 24.61 12.69 -14.80
N PHE A 428 25.06 12.31 -16.00
CA PHE A 428 24.46 11.23 -16.80
C PHE A 428 24.50 9.85 -16.12
N VAL A 429 25.67 9.38 -15.67
CA VAL A 429 25.79 8.06 -15.01
C VAL A 429 24.98 8.03 -13.73
N TYR A 430 25.01 9.12 -12.97
CA TYR A 430 24.22 9.32 -11.78
C TYR A 430 22.70 9.30 -12.09
N ALA A 431 22.28 9.89 -13.22
CA ALA A 431 20.91 9.81 -13.75
C ALA A 431 20.45 8.40 -14.01
N GLN A 432 21.29 7.63 -14.71
CA GLN A 432 20.96 6.31 -15.20
C GLN A 432 20.78 5.36 -14.03
N HIS A 433 21.64 5.47 -13.01
CA HIS A 433 21.50 4.75 -11.76
C HIS A 433 20.22 5.15 -11.01
N GLY A 434 19.94 6.45 -10.89
CA GLY A 434 18.71 6.96 -10.31
C GLY A 434 17.46 6.42 -11.02
N LEU A 435 17.44 6.44 -12.35
CA LEU A 435 16.36 5.91 -13.17
C LEU A 435 16.16 4.41 -12.95
N GLN A 436 17.24 3.62 -12.98
CA GLN A 436 17.19 2.18 -12.72
C GLN A 436 16.59 1.87 -11.35
N SER A 437 16.91 2.68 -10.34
CA SER A 437 16.32 2.55 -9.01
C SER A 437 14.81 2.86 -8.97
N LEU A 438 14.32 3.65 -9.94
CA LEU A 438 12.91 4.04 -10.08
C LEU A 438 12.09 3.09 -10.97
N VAL A 439 12.73 2.25 -11.79
CA VAL A 439 12.05 1.30 -12.71
C VAL A 439 10.97 0.45 -12.02
N PRO A 440 11.17 -0.10 -10.80
CA PRO A 440 10.14 -0.87 -10.11
C PRO A 440 8.87 -0.07 -9.78
N PHE A 441 8.95 1.26 -9.81
CA PHE A 441 7.87 2.18 -9.45
C PHE A 441 7.22 2.84 -10.67
N LEU A 442 7.97 3.04 -11.76
CA LEU A 442 7.56 3.79 -12.95
C LEU A 442 7.07 2.92 -14.11
N GLY A 443 7.28 1.60 -14.07
CA GLY A 443 7.04 0.71 -15.21
C GLY A 443 8.06 0.91 -16.34
N GLU A 444 7.80 0.34 -17.53
CA GLU A 444 8.68 0.49 -18.70
C GLU A 444 8.74 1.95 -19.17
N GLN A 445 9.90 2.59 -19.03
CA GLN A 445 10.13 3.98 -19.42
C GLN A 445 10.93 4.10 -20.73
N LYS A 446 10.49 3.40 -21.79
CA LYS A 446 11.18 3.34 -23.10
C LYS A 446 11.55 4.73 -23.64
N LYS A 447 10.68 5.74 -23.48
CA LYS A 447 10.93 7.11 -23.95
C LYS A 447 12.04 7.82 -23.16
N LEU A 448 12.05 7.67 -21.83
CA LEU A 448 13.06 8.30 -20.97
C LEU A 448 14.42 7.64 -21.15
N SER A 449 14.46 6.31 -21.22
CA SER A 449 15.68 5.57 -21.57
C SER A 449 16.23 5.99 -22.94
N ALA A 450 15.36 6.17 -23.94
CA ALA A 450 15.79 6.64 -25.26
C ALA A 450 16.34 8.09 -25.24
N ARG A 451 15.76 8.99 -24.43
CA ARG A 451 16.25 10.37 -24.27
C ARG A 451 17.59 10.43 -23.54
N LEU A 452 17.75 9.65 -22.47
CA LEU A 452 19.02 9.52 -21.75
C LEU A 452 20.09 8.94 -22.67
N GLU A 453 19.75 7.90 -23.44
CA GLU A 453 20.67 7.31 -24.42
C GLU A 453 21.08 8.32 -25.51
N ALA A 454 20.15 9.16 -25.99
CA ALA A 454 20.49 10.23 -26.93
C ALA A 454 21.45 11.26 -26.31
N LEU A 455 21.29 11.62 -25.04
CA LEU A 455 22.25 12.49 -24.32
C LEU A 455 23.62 11.81 -24.21
N ARG A 456 23.67 10.52 -23.87
CA ARG A 456 24.90 9.73 -23.77
C ARG A 456 25.67 9.80 -25.07
N LEU A 457 25.01 9.45 -26.18
CA LEU A 457 25.60 9.48 -27.51
C LEU A 457 26.09 10.89 -27.90
N ARG A 458 25.38 11.95 -27.51
CA ARG A 458 25.80 13.35 -27.74
C ARG A 458 27.05 13.71 -26.93
N CYS A 459 27.13 13.30 -25.68
CA CYS A 459 28.32 13.49 -24.84
C CYS A 459 29.52 12.74 -25.42
N GLU A 460 29.35 11.46 -25.76
CA GLU A 460 30.38 10.61 -26.36
C GLU A 460 30.92 11.19 -27.68
N ALA A 461 30.02 11.70 -28.54
CA ALA A 461 30.40 12.35 -29.78
C ALA A 461 31.23 13.63 -29.53
N THR A 462 30.84 14.43 -28.54
CA THR A 462 31.55 15.67 -28.18
C THR A 462 32.94 15.37 -27.60
N ILE A 463 33.04 14.40 -26.70
CA ILE A 463 34.34 13.91 -26.15
C ILE A 463 35.24 13.45 -27.29
N SER A 464 34.70 12.66 -28.22
CA SER A 464 35.47 12.11 -29.34
C SER A 464 36.08 13.20 -30.22
N VAL A 465 35.37 14.30 -30.47
CA VAL A 465 35.89 15.42 -31.26
C VAL A 465 36.97 16.18 -30.50
N LEU A 466 36.79 16.40 -29.20
CA LEU A 466 37.79 17.05 -28.36
C LEU A 466 39.06 16.19 -28.25
N ASP A 467 38.93 14.86 -28.15
CA ASP A 467 40.05 13.92 -28.10
C ASP A 467 40.86 13.99 -29.39
N ALA A 468 40.16 13.93 -30.54
CA ALA A 468 40.79 14.00 -31.85
C ALA A 468 41.54 15.32 -32.03
N ARG A 469 40.96 16.44 -31.59
CA ARG A 469 41.60 17.75 -31.67
C ARG A 469 42.81 17.87 -30.76
N LEU A 470 42.71 17.36 -29.54
CA LEU A 470 43.79 17.35 -28.57
C LEU A 470 44.96 16.49 -29.05
N ALA A 471 44.66 15.32 -29.61
CA ALA A 471 45.65 14.45 -30.26
C ALA A 471 46.33 15.17 -31.43
N GLU A 472 45.57 15.83 -32.30
CA GLU A 472 46.10 16.61 -33.42
C GLU A 472 47.07 17.71 -32.94
N LEU A 473 46.68 18.52 -31.95
CA LEU A 473 47.51 19.59 -31.42
C LEU A 473 48.83 19.08 -30.85
N LEU A 474 48.80 17.95 -30.13
CA LEU A 474 49.99 17.42 -29.46
C LEU A 474 50.87 16.60 -30.38
N GLN A 475 50.32 15.93 -31.40
CA GLN A 475 51.11 15.31 -32.46
C GLN A 475 51.86 16.37 -33.26
N ASN A 476 51.21 17.50 -33.54
CA ASN A 476 51.81 18.61 -34.30
C ASN A 476 52.81 19.41 -33.46
N ASN A 477 52.61 19.51 -32.14
CA ASN A 477 53.53 20.24 -31.26
C ASN A 477 53.57 19.67 -29.83
N PRO A 478 54.36 18.61 -29.59
CA PRO A 478 54.47 17.98 -28.26
C PRO A 478 54.99 18.95 -27.18
N ALA A 479 55.75 19.98 -27.56
CA ALA A 479 56.30 20.96 -26.64
C ALA A 479 55.23 21.87 -26.01
N LEU A 480 54.01 21.92 -26.58
CA LEU A 480 52.88 22.63 -25.98
C LEU A 480 52.53 22.08 -24.59
N LEU A 481 52.60 20.76 -24.42
CA LEU A 481 52.30 20.12 -23.13
C LEU A 481 53.36 20.46 -22.07
N ALA A 482 54.64 20.52 -22.45
CA ALA A 482 55.74 20.88 -21.54
C ALA A 482 55.77 22.38 -21.20
N SER A 483 55.22 23.22 -22.07
CA SER A 483 55.18 24.67 -21.90
C SER A 483 53.88 25.18 -21.25
N SER A 484 52.83 24.37 -21.17
CA SER A 484 51.59 24.73 -20.48
C SER A 484 51.85 25.08 -19.00
N PRO A 485 51.23 26.15 -18.46
CA PRO A 485 51.25 26.46 -17.04
C PRO A 485 50.69 25.34 -16.15
N ARG A 486 49.78 24.52 -16.69
CA ARG A 486 49.17 23.38 -16.01
C ARG A 486 50.03 22.11 -16.12
N SER A 487 51.08 22.10 -16.93
CA SER A 487 52.03 20.99 -17.04
C SER A 487 52.62 20.63 -15.68
N ILE A 488 52.67 19.36 -15.32
CA ILE A 488 53.31 18.90 -14.07
C ILE A 488 54.77 19.35 -13.96
N HIS A 489 55.48 19.43 -15.10
CA HIS A 489 56.86 19.89 -15.18
C HIS A 489 57.03 21.36 -14.80
N ARG A 490 55.98 22.18 -14.93
CA ARG A 490 55.95 23.57 -14.48
C ARG A 490 55.26 23.71 -13.13
N TRP A 491 54.18 22.98 -12.91
CA TRP A 491 53.37 23.07 -11.71
C TRP A 491 54.13 22.62 -10.45
N LEU A 492 54.80 21.47 -10.47
CA LEU A 492 55.53 20.95 -9.30
C LEU A 492 56.62 21.93 -8.82
N PRO A 493 57.55 22.41 -9.68
CA PRO A 493 58.56 23.38 -9.25
C PRO A 493 57.97 24.73 -8.84
N ASN A 494 56.86 25.17 -9.43
CA ASN A 494 56.32 26.51 -9.17
C ASN A 494 55.34 26.57 -7.99
N ARG A 495 54.72 25.45 -7.61
CA ARG A 495 53.69 25.40 -6.56
C ARG A 495 54.10 24.58 -5.35
N VAL A 496 54.66 23.38 -5.56
CA VAL A 496 54.97 22.46 -4.46
C VAL A 496 56.32 22.78 -3.82
N VAL A 497 57.36 23.01 -4.62
CA VAL A 497 58.72 23.27 -4.10
C VAL A 497 58.75 24.52 -3.19
N PRO A 498 58.14 25.67 -3.55
CA PRO A 498 58.14 26.85 -2.68
C PRO A 498 57.33 26.63 -1.39
N CYS A 499 56.26 25.84 -1.44
CA CYS A 499 55.43 25.49 -0.28
C CYS A 499 56.21 24.66 0.75
N VAL A 500 56.98 23.66 0.29
CA VAL A 500 57.84 22.86 1.18
C VAL A 500 59.00 23.68 1.74
N GLN A 501 59.54 24.63 0.98
CA GLN A 501 60.70 25.44 1.38
C GLN A 501 60.35 26.58 2.36
N SER A 502 59.13 27.10 2.33
CA SER A 502 58.72 28.25 3.14
C SER A 502 58.36 27.90 4.59
N GLU A 503 58.04 26.64 4.89
CA GLU A 503 57.61 26.18 6.22
C GLU A 503 58.40 24.96 6.70
N PRO A 504 59.44 25.15 7.54
CA PRO A 504 60.24 24.05 8.08
C PRO A 504 59.39 23.03 8.85
N GLY A 505 59.33 21.80 8.36
CA GLY A 505 58.57 20.70 8.97
C GLY A 505 57.23 20.39 8.29
N ARG A 506 56.77 21.20 7.32
CA ARG A 506 55.60 20.89 6.50
C ARG A 506 55.85 19.63 5.67
N ARG A 507 54.89 18.70 5.67
CA ARG A 507 54.91 17.50 4.83
C ARG A 507 53.89 17.65 3.72
N VAL A 508 54.33 17.54 2.48
CA VAL A 508 53.44 17.51 1.31
C VAL A 508 53.33 16.08 0.82
N TRP A 509 52.08 15.65 0.59
CA TRP A 509 51.77 14.35 0.02
C TRP A 509 51.30 14.55 -1.42
N LEU A 510 51.84 13.77 -2.35
CA LEU A 510 51.41 13.74 -3.74
C LEU A 510 50.58 12.47 -3.94
N LEU A 511 49.27 12.64 -4.11
CA LEU A 511 48.36 11.55 -4.44
C LEU A 511 48.23 11.46 -5.95
N VAL A 512 48.53 10.28 -6.50
CA VAL A 512 48.50 10.02 -7.93
C VAL A 512 47.39 9.04 -8.22
N PHE A 513 46.41 9.49 -8.99
CA PHE A 513 45.29 8.66 -9.40
C PHE A 513 45.38 8.41 -10.90
N ASP A 514 45.84 7.23 -11.30
CA ASP A 514 45.85 6.81 -12.69
C ASP A 514 44.43 6.44 -13.14
N GLY A 515 43.95 7.11 -14.20
CA GLY A 515 42.62 6.87 -14.76
C GLY A 515 41.43 7.41 -13.94
N LEU A 516 41.68 8.25 -12.93
CA LEU A 516 40.59 8.91 -12.21
C LEU A 516 40.03 10.07 -13.03
N ARG A 517 38.70 10.07 -13.20
CA ARG A 517 38.02 11.18 -13.87
C ARG A 517 38.01 12.44 -13.00
N TRP A 518 38.13 13.59 -13.64
CA TRP A 518 38.21 14.89 -12.99
C TRP A 518 37.00 15.22 -12.11
N ASP A 519 35.79 14.86 -12.55
CA ASP A 519 34.55 15.03 -11.81
C ASP A 519 34.50 14.24 -10.49
N LEU A 520 35.09 13.04 -10.46
CA LEU A 520 35.17 12.22 -9.26
C LEU A 520 36.17 12.77 -8.25
N TRP A 521 37.26 13.38 -8.74
CA TRP A 521 38.18 14.14 -7.88
C TRP A 521 37.44 15.29 -7.18
N ASP A 522 36.79 16.16 -7.97
CA ASP A 522 36.17 17.38 -7.44
C ASP A 522 34.96 17.09 -6.53
N ARG A 523 34.11 16.14 -6.90
CA ARG A 523 32.83 15.91 -6.21
C ARG A 523 32.89 14.89 -5.08
N VAL A 524 33.86 13.98 -5.08
CA VAL A 524 33.95 12.88 -4.11
C VAL A 524 35.26 12.98 -3.33
N LEU A 525 36.40 12.73 -3.96
CA LEU A 525 37.65 12.52 -3.23
C LEU A 525 38.17 13.77 -2.54
N ARG A 526 38.09 14.93 -3.18
CA ARG A 526 38.52 16.19 -2.59
C ARG A 526 37.77 16.47 -1.29
N ARG A 527 36.44 16.31 -1.33
CA ARG A 527 35.57 16.55 -0.18
C ARG A 527 35.92 15.63 0.99
N GLU A 528 36.12 14.34 0.74
CA GLU A 528 36.49 13.36 1.77
C GLU A 528 37.87 13.68 2.39
N LEU A 529 38.83 14.16 1.59
CA LEU A 529 40.15 14.58 2.08
C LEU A 529 40.04 15.84 2.95
N GLU A 530 39.28 16.84 2.52
CA GLU A 530 39.04 18.07 3.27
C GLU A 530 38.29 17.78 4.58
N GLU A 531 37.26 16.90 4.57
CA GLU A 531 36.55 16.45 5.77
C GLU A 531 37.46 15.67 6.75
N ALA A 532 38.44 14.93 6.23
CA ALA A 532 39.48 14.29 7.03
C ALA A 532 40.57 15.26 7.55
N GLY A 533 40.44 16.57 7.29
CA GLY A 533 41.33 17.61 7.79
C GLY A 533 42.58 17.86 6.92
N TRP A 534 42.58 17.41 5.66
CA TRP A 534 43.67 17.68 4.72
C TRP A 534 43.47 19.04 4.03
N GLU A 535 44.56 19.80 3.89
CA GLU A 535 44.57 21.03 3.09
C GLU A 535 44.88 20.68 1.62
N VAL A 536 43.89 20.86 0.73
CA VAL A 536 44.04 20.54 -0.70
C VAL A 536 44.47 21.77 -1.50
N GLY A 537 45.73 21.76 -1.97
CA GLY A 537 46.44 22.94 -2.48
C GLY A 537 46.44 23.21 -3.99
N VAL A 538 45.28 23.21 -4.68
CA VAL A 538 45.02 23.83 -6.03
C VAL A 538 44.91 22.89 -7.26
N GLU A 539 44.03 23.35 -8.18
CA GLU A 539 43.63 23.06 -9.59
C GLU A 539 44.33 21.97 -10.42
N GLY A 540 43.57 21.42 -11.37
CA GLY A 540 43.95 20.30 -12.23
C GLY A 540 45.28 20.48 -12.92
N VAL A 541 46.13 19.48 -12.73
CA VAL A 541 47.49 19.44 -13.26
C VAL A 541 47.52 18.49 -14.45
N LEU A 542 48.05 18.98 -15.57
CA LEU A 542 48.32 18.20 -16.76
C LEU A 542 49.49 17.26 -16.48
N TRP A 543 49.16 16.00 -16.24
CA TRP A 543 50.17 14.94 -16.24
C TRP A 543 50.04 14.07 -17.48
N CYS A 544 48.82 13.66 -17.82
CA CYS A 544 48.58 12.78 -18.96
C CYS A 544 47.24 13.18 -19.58
N LEU A 545 47.18 13.22 -20.91
CA LEU A 545 45.94 13.28 -21.68
C LEU A 545 44.93 12.24 -21.17
N PRO A 546 43.61 12.42 -21.39
CA PRO A 546 42.64 11.37 -21.14
C PRO A 546 43.17 10.10 -21.81
N THR A 547 43.63 9.14 -21.01
CA THR A 547 44.21 7.94 -21.57
C THR A 547 43.10 7.26 -22.34
N GLU A 548 43.46 6.76 -23.51
CA GLU A 548 42.69 5.85 -24.33
C GLU A 548 42.49 4.49 -23.62
N THR A 549 42.41 4.48 -22.28
CA THR A 549 42.06 3.29 -21.56
C THR A 549 40.54 3.18 -21.63
N ALA A 550 40.07 2.21 -22.42
CA ALA A 550 38.70 1.74 -22.40
C ALA A 550 38.17 1.46 -20.98
N ILE A 551 39.06 1.35 -19.99
CA ILE A 551 38.79 1.23 -18.55
C ILE A 551 38.18 2.52 -17.97
N CYS A 552 38.67 3.72 -18.33
CA CYS A 552 38.12 4.99 -17.81
C CYS A 552 36.77 5.37 -18.42
N ARG A 553 36.46 4.82 -19.61
CA ARG A 553 35.21 5.04 -20.36
C ARG A 553 34.18 3.91 -20.17
N ARG A 554 34.54 2.82 -19.50
CA ARG A 554 33.56 1.81 -19.08
C ARG A 554 32.75 2.41 -17.95
N ALA A 555 31.51 2.77 -18.24
CA ALA A 555 30.53 3.14 -17.23
C ALA A 555 30.53 2.05 -16.13
N LEU A 556 30.57 2.50 -14.88
CA LEU A 556 30.30 1.67 -13.70
C LEU A 556 28.90 1.04 -13.80
#